data_AF-A0A919XX92-F1
#
_entry.id   AF-A0A919XX92-F1
#
_cell.length_a   1.000
_cell.length_b   1.000
_cell.length_c   1.000
_cell.angle_alpha   90.00
_cell.angle_beta   90.00
_cell.angle_gamma   90.00
#
_symmetry.space_group_name_H-M   'P 1'
#
loop_
_entity.id
_entity.type
_entity.pdbx_description
1 polymer ?
#
loop_
_entity_poly.entity_id
_entity_poly.type
_entity_poly.pdbx_seq_one_letter_code
_entity_poly.pdbx_strand_id
1 'polypeptide(L)' 'MKASQDFIKQLELLYEQYEQEVTEKLKAGILKDTTAKTYLTHSSNFVRWCRNDFVPGDRNK' A
#
# COMPACT_ATOMS: atom_id res chain seq x y z
N MET A 1 11.41 6.83 -3.91
CA MET A 1 11.22 7.55 -5.18
C MET A 1 10.44 8.77 -4.78
N LYS A 2 10.95 9.98 -4.93
CA LYS A 2 10.17 11.14 -4.51
C LYS A 2 9.21 11.54 -5.63
N ALA A 3 7.92 11.51 -5.37
CA ALA A 3 6.90 12.01 -6.30
C ALA A 3 6.47 13.45 -5.96
N SER A 4 5.69 14.08 -6.84
CA SER A 4 5.10 15.40 -6.56
C SER A 4 4.02 15.28 -5.48
N GLN A 5 3.78 16.37 -4.75
CA GLN A 5 2.77 16.39 -3.68
C GLN A 5 1.35 16.14 -4.22
N ASP A 6 1.03 16.64 -5.40
CA ASP A 6 -0.29 16.41 -6.02
C ASP A 6 -0.49 14.94 -6.39
N PHE A 7 0.55 14.29 -6.91
CA PHE A 7 0.51 12.86 -7.19
C PHE A 7 0.38 12.04 -5.90
N ILE A 8 1.11 12.41 -4.84
CA ILE A 8 1.02 11.71 -3.55
C ILE A 8 -0.41 11.76 -3.01
N LYS A 9 -1.08 12.92 -3.06
CA LYS A 9 -2.49 13.05 -2.62
C LYS A 9 -3.42 12.15 -3.42
N GLN A 10 -3.27 12.12 -4.75
CA GLN A 10 -4.08 11.25 -5.60
C GLN A 10 -3.81 9.76 -5.29
N LEU A 11 -2.55 9.40 -5.08
CA LEU A 11 -2.16 8.04 -4.75
C LEU A 11 -2.69 7.60 -3.38
N GLU A 12 -2.71 8.48 -2.39
CA GLU A 12 -3.28 8.21 -1.05
C GLU A 12 -4.78 7.96 -1.13
N LEU A 13 -5.53 8.77 -1.89
CA LEU A 13 -6.97 8.55 -2.12
C LEU A 13 -7.23 7.20 -2.81
N LEU A 14 -6.43 6.83 -3.80
CA LEU A 14 -6.53 5.52 -4.47
C LEU A 14 -6.17 4.38 -3.52
N TYR A 15 -5.18 4.59 -2.66
CA TYR A 15 -4.76 3.60 -1.67
C TYR A 15 -5.84 3.35 -0.62
N GLU A 16 -6.53 4.39 -0.14
CA GLU A 16 -7.67 4.24 0.78
C GLU A 16 -8.80 3.40 0.17
N GLN A 17 -9.12 3.63 -1.12
CA GLN A 17 -10.10 2.81 -1.85
C GLN A 17 -9.65 1.35 -1.98
N TYR A 18 -8.37 1.14 -2.28
CA TYR A 18 -7.78 -0.19 -2.37
C TYR A 18 -7.78 -0.93 -1.03
N GLU A 19 -7.49 -0.24 0.09
CA GLU A 19 -7.57 -0.82 1.44
C GLU A 19 -8.97 -1.31 1.76
N GLN A 20 -10.00 -0.53 1.40
CA GLN A 20 -11.39 -0.92 1.56
C GLN A 20 -11.71 -2.17 0.74
N GLU A 21 -11.34 -2.20 -0.54
CA GLU A 21 -11.57 -3.36 -1.41
C GLU A 21 -10.92 -4.63 -0.84
N VAL A 22 -9.64 -4.57 -0.47
CA VAL A 22 -8.93 -5.73 0.12
C VAL A 22 -9.62 -6.20 1.41
N THR A 23 -10.05 -5.26 2.26
CA THR A 23 -10.75 -5.57 3.51
C THR A 23 -12.11 -6.24 3.26
N GLU A 24 -12.87 -5.76 2.27
CA GLU A 24 -14.15 -6.36 1.89
C GLU A 24 -13.96 -7.77 1.33
N LYS A 25 -12.98 -7.98 0.45
CA LYS A 25 -12.67 -9.30 -0.10
C LYS A 25 -12.16 -10.27 0.96
N LEU A 26 -11.43 -9.78 1.97
CA LEU A 26 -11.04 -10.57 3.14
C LEU A 26 -12.26 -10.99 3.97
N LYS A 27 -13.17 -10.06 4.28
CA LYS A 27 -14.42 -10.34 5.01
C LYS A 27 -15.34 -11.32 4.26
N ALA A 28 -15.36 -11.23 2.93
CA ALA A 28 -16.10 -12.15 2.07
C ALA A 28 -15.47 -13.55 1.96
N GLY A 29 -14.32 -13.78 2.57
CA GLY A 29 -13.60 -15.06 2.50
C GLY A 29 -12.95 -15.35 1.14
N ILE A 30 -12.90 -14.36 0.24
CA ILE A 30 -12.27 -14.49 -1.08
C ILE A 30 -10.75 -14.44 -0.94
N LEU A 31 -10.24 -13.56 -0.07
CA LEU A 31 -8.82 -13.47 0.25
C LEU A 31 -8.49 -14.23 1.53
N LYS A 32 -7.34 -14.90 1.53
CA LYS A 32 -6.71 -15.38 2.76
C LYS A 32 -6.10 -14.21 3.52
N ASP A 33 -6.02 -14.32 4.85
CA ASP A 33 -5.37 -13.32 5.70
C ASP A 33 -3.93 -13.00 5.25
N THR A 34 -3.15 -14.03 4.92
CA THR A 34 -1.77 -13.86 4.42
C THR A 34 -1.71 -13.10 3.09
N THR A 35 -2.68 -13.32 2.21
CA THR A 35 -2.79 -12.61 0.92
C THR A 35 -3.16 -11.15 1.13
N ALA A 36 -4.18 -10.88 1.93
CA ALA A 36 -4.59 -9.52 2.27
C ALA A 36 -3.43 -8.75 2.93
N LYS A 37 -2.75 -9.36 3.91
CA LYS A 37 -1.58 -8.76 4.56
C LYS A 37 -0.46 -8.43 3.57
N THR A 38 -0.18 -9.33 2.63
CA THR A 38 0.84 -9.13 1.59
C THR A 38 0.50 -7.92 0.72
N TYR A 39 -0.72 -7.86 0.21
CA TYR A 39 -1.22 -6.76 -0.61
C TYR A 39 -1.13 -5.41 0.11
N LEU A 40 -1.66 -5.34 1.33
CA LEU A 40 -1.64 -4.11 2.12
C LEU A 40 -0.20 -3.66 2.45
N THR A 41 0.67 -4.60 2.81
CA THR A 41 2.08 -4.31 3.13
C THR A 41 2.83 -3.72 1.94
N HIS A 42 2.70 -4.33 0.76
CA HIS A 42 3.42 -3.87 -0.43
C HIS A 42 2.89 -2.53 -0.93
N SER A 43 1.57 -2.36 -0.98
CA SER A 43 0.96 -1.09 -1.39
C SER A 43 1.29 0.04 -0.41
N SER A 44 1.22 -0.20 0.90
CA SER A 44 1.64 0.78 1.92
C SER A 44 3.10 1.20 1.76
N ASN A 45 4.00 0.22 1.58
CA ASN A 45 5.41 0.50 1.37
C ASN A 45 5.65 1.29 0.09
N PHE A 46 4.89 1.05 -0.97
CA PHE A 46 4.96 1.83 -2.21
C PHE A 46 4.54 3.29 -1.99
N VAL A 47 3.42 3.54 -1.30
CA VAL A 47 2.98 4.90 -0.94
C VAL A 47 4.05 5.62 -0.11
N ARG A 48 4.60 4.94 0.90
CA ARG A 48 5.70 5.49 1.72
C ARG A 48 6.97 5.75 0.91
N TRP A 49 7.28 4.91 -0.08
CA TRP A 49 8.40 5.12 -0.98
C TRP A 49 8.22 6.38 -1.82
N CYS A 50 7.00 6.64 -2.29
CA CYS A 50 6.59 7.84 -3.03
C CYS A 50 6.73 9.13 -2.18
N ARG A 51 6.45 9.02 -0.87
CA ARG A 51 6.63 10.08 0.13
C ARG A 51 8.08 10.31 0.55
N ASN A 52 8.99 9.43 0.14
CA ASN A 52 10.38 9.40 0.60
C ASN A 52 10.53 9.03 2.09
N ASP A 53 9.52 8.38 2.67
CA ASP A 53 9.44 7.91 4.07
C ASP A 53 9.78 6.41 4.23
N PHE A 54 10.26 5.79 3.15
CA PHE A 54 10.62 4.38 3.07
C PHE A 54 11.67 4.17 1.96
N VAL A 55 12.65 3.30 2.21
CA VAL A 55 13.67 2.89 1.25
C VAL A 55 13.57 1.37 1.03
N PRO A 56 13.26 0.89 -0.18
CA PRO A 56 13.22 -0.53 -0.49
C PRO A 56 14.58 -1.20 -0.22
N GLY A 57 14.54 -2.37 0.44
CA GLY A 57 15.75 -3.17 0.70
C GLY A 57 16.67 -2.63 1.80
N ASP A 58 16.33 -1.52 2.46
CA ASP A 58 17.21 -0.91 3.48
C ASP A 58 17.49 -1.82 4.69
N ARG A 59 16.57 -2.75 4.97
CA ARG A 59 16.71 -3.76 6.03
C ARG A 59 17.56 -4.98 5.66
N ASN A 60 17.93 -5.13 4.39
CA ASN A 60 18.74 -6.24 3.89
C ASN A 60 20.21 -5.84 3.69
N LYS A 61 20.61 -4.67 4.21
CA LYS A 61 21.99 -4.20 4.21
C LYS A 61 22.81 -4.86 5.31
#